data_AF-A0A353QEZ8-F1
#
_entry.id   AF-A0A353QEZ8-F1
#
_cell.length_a   1.000
_cell.length_b   1.000
_cell.length_c   1.000
_cell.angle_alpha   90.00
_cell.angle_beta   90.00
_cell.angle_gamma   90.00
#
_symmetry.space_group_name_H-M   'P 1'
#
loop_
_entity.id
_entity.type
_entity.pdbx_description
1 polymer ?
#
loop_
_entity_poly.entity_id
_entity_poly.type
_entity_poly.pdbx_seq_one_letter_code
_entity_poly.pdbx_strand_id
1 'polypeptide(L)'
;MSKSEMMSGVDLIPYDQINIMETLREEAIQALGQERWDVITAGIEMPADDMEPEYLSHLTRELLKHIDSMVDPHVSRTIFCRVKHGLKHSDFRWAREQFLKYNDIDSFCAAMRSETLDKFALTAKTGAFYHGQPVDDSVLRFVREQPYLLYGARDRNTIAAIAIPCETQKYLRESDPVKKKYYACHCQFARESLLQKEGTVSTTLCNCSLGHTKVFWEAAL
;
A
#
# COMPACT_ATOMS: atom_id res chain seq x y z
N MET A 1 -1.53 -29.42 -15.30
CA MET A 1 -1.75 -28.86 -13.96
C MET A 1 -2.79 -27.76 -14.10
N SER A 2 -3.84 -27.78 -13.29
CA SER A 2 -4.84 -26.70 -13.23
C SER A 2 -4.11 -25.36 -13.09
N LYS A 3 -4.51 -24.33 -13.82
CA LYS A 3 -4.00 -22.97 -13.60
C LYS A 3 -4.26 -22.65 -12.13
N SER A 4 -3.18 -22.55 -11.36
CA SER A 4 -3.24 -22.16 -9.96
C SER A 4 -3.82 -20.76 -9.89
N GLU A 5 -5.02 -20.61 -9.35
CA GLU A 5 -5.60 -19.32 -8.97
C GLU A 5 -5.09 -18.96 -7.58
N MET A 6 -3.77 -18.97 -7.36
CA MET A 6 -3.21 -18.78 -6.03
C MET A 6 -3.51 -17.35 -5.55
N MET A 7 -3.51 -16.38 -6.46
CA MET A 7 -3.79 -14.99 -6.12
C MET A 7 -5.28 -14.60 -6.26
N SER A 8 -6.22 -15.53 -6.45
CA SER A 8 -7.66 -15.18 -6.45
C SER A 8 -8.15 -14.68 -5.10
N GLY A 9 -7.48 -15.08 -4.01
CA GLY A 9 -7.79 -14.58 -2.67
C GLY A 9 -7.53 -13.09 -2.48
N VAL A 10 -6.76 -12.45 -3.37
CA VAL A 10 -6.56 -10.98 -3.38
C VAL A 10 -7.85 -10.25 -3.74
N ASP A 11 -8.66 -10.84 -4.61
CA ASP A 11 -9.92 -10.26 -5.07
C ASP A 11 -11.01 -10.31 -3.99
N LEU A 12 -10.75 -11.00 -2.87
CA LEU A 12 -11.65 -11.13 -1.72
C LEU A 12 -11.38 -10.11 -0.60
N ILE A 13 -10.41 -9.20 -0.78
CA ILE A 13 -10.05 -8.21 0.23
C ILE A 13 -11.18 -7.16 0.35
N PRO A 14 -11.76 -6.94 1.55
CA PRO A 14 -12.95 -6.10 1.74
C PRO A 14 -12.61 -4.61 1.82
N TYR A 15 -12.13 -4.01 0.71
CA TYR A 15 -11.72 -2.60 0.68
C TYR A 15 -12.84 -1.59 0.98
N ASP A 16 -14.10 -2.00 0.82
CA ASP A 16 -15.31 -1.20 0.97
C ASP A 16 -15.75 -0.94 2.42
N GLN A 17 -15.16 -1.64 3.40
CA GLN A 17 -15.54 -1.55 4.82
C GLN A 17 -14.51 -0.82 5.69
N ILE A 18 -13.65 -0.02 5.07
CA ILE A 18 -12.41 0.43 5.68
C ILE A 18 -12.45 1.95 5.88
N ASN A 19 -12.23 2.38 7.13
CA ASN A 19 -11.97 3.78 7.48
C ASN A 19 -10.51 3.89 7.97
N ILE A 20 -9.68 4.53 7.14
CA ILE A 20 -8.24 4.65 7.39
C ILE A 20 -7.94 5.43 8.68
N MET A 21 -8.72 6.47 8.95
CA MET A 21 -8.49 7.37 10.07
C MET A 21 -9.07 6.84 11.38
N GLU A 22 -10.14 6.07 11.31
CA GLU A 22 -10.61 5.29 12.47
C GLU A 22 -9.57 4.24 12.88
N THR A 23 -9.02 3.48 11.93
CA THR A 23 -7.95 2.51 12.19
C THR A 23 -6.73 3.20 12.82
N LEU A 24 -6.32 4.36 12.29
CA LEU A 24 -5.22 5.13 12.87
C LEU A 24 -5.51 5.56 14.32
N ARG A 25 -6.73 6.06 14.57
CA ARG A 25 -7.16 6.51 15.89
C ARG A 25 -7.12 5.36 16.90
N GLU A 26 -7.67 4.20 16.56
CA GLU A 26 -7.68 3.03 17.43
C GLU A 26 -6.25 2.58 17.80
N GLU A 27 -5.36 2.47 16.81
CA GLU A 27 -3.97 2.06 17.04
C GLU A 27 -3.19 3.11 17.85
N ALA A 28 -3.43 4.39 17.59
CA ALA A 28 -2.81 5.47 18.34
C ALA A 28 -3.29 5.51 19.80
N ILE A 29 -4.59 5.34 20.05
CA ILE A 29 -5.15 5.24 21.41
C ILE A 29 -4.59 4.00 22.12
N GLN A 30 -4.47 2.87 21.42
CA GLN A 30 -3.89 1.66 21.99
C GLN A 30 -2.42 1.88 22.41
N ALA A 31 -1.65 2.63 21.62
CA ALA A 31 -0.23 2.85 21.88
C ALA A 31 0.06 3.99 22.88
N LEU A 32 -0.77 5.04 22.90
CA LEU A 32 -0.51 6.30 23.59
C LEU A 32 -1.51 6.62 24.71
N GLY A 33 -2.68 5.97 24.69
CA GLY A 33 -3.82 6.31 25.53
C GLY A 33 -4.69 7.43 24.95
N GLN A 34 -5.97 7.46 25.36
CA GLN A 34 -6.97 8.43 24.90
C GLN A 34 -6.55 9.88 25.17
N GLU A 35 -6.09 10.19 26.39
CA GLU A 35 -5.70 11.57 26.77
C GLU A 35 -4.59 12.12 25.87
N ARG A 36 -3.61 11.28 25.51
CA ARG A 36 -2.51 11.69 24.64
C ARG A 36 -2.99 11.89 23.20
N TRP A 37 -3.87 11.02 22.71
CA TRP A 37 -4.51 11.20 21.40
C TRP A 37 -5.28 12.51 21.33
N ASP A 38 -6.09 12.83 22.35
CA ASP A 38 -6.89 14.06 22.38
C ASP A 38 -6.00 15.31 22.34
N VAL A 39 -4.85 15.28 23.01
CA VAL A 39 -3.85 16.37 22.94
C VAL A 39 -3.24 16.49 21.54
N ILE A 40 -2.89 15.36 20.91
CA ILE A 40 -2.30 15.34 19.56
C ILE A 40 -3.30 15.92 18.55
N THR A 41 -4.58 15.58 18.64
CA THR A 41 -5.61 16.01 17.69
C THR A 41 -6.31 17.30 18.09
N ALA A 42 -5.93 17.93 19.21
CA ALA A 42 -6.56 19.14 19.68
C ALA A 42 -6.47 20.27 18.64
N GLY A 43 -7.63 20.80 18.23
CA GLY A 43 -7.73 21.89 17.26
C GLY A 43 -7.50 21.48 15.80
N ILE A 44 -7.42 20.18 15.50
CA ILE A 44 -7.31 19.67 14.13
C ILE A 44 -8.65 19.09 13.69
N GLU A 45 -9.12 19.44 12.50
CA GLU A 45 -10.17 18.70 11.82
C GLU A 45 -9.59 17.37 11.31
N MET A 46 -10.24 16.26 11.66
CA MET A 46 -9.74 14.95 11.28
C MET A 46 -9.93 14.72 9.78
N PRO A 47 -8.88 14.34 9.04
CA PRO A 47 -9.02 13.94 7.64
C PRO A 47 -9.97 12.75 7.49
N ALA A 48 -10.71 12.68 6.39
CA ALA A 48 -11.65 11.60 6.08
C ALA A 48 -11.59 11.22 4.59
N ASP A 49 -11.92 9.96 4.29
CA ASP A 49 -11.75 9.36 2.96
C ASP A 49 -12.57 10.02 1.84
N ASP A 50 -13.65 10.72 2.16
CA ASP A 50 -14.58 11.36 1.23
C ASP A 50 -14.28 12.85 0.99
N MET A 51 -13.24 13.39 1.61
CA MET A 51 -12.84 14.79 1.46
C MET A 51 -12.19 15.08 0.10
N GLU A 52 -12.27 16.34 -0.32
CA GLU A 52 -11.59 16.83 -1.52
C GLU A 52 -10.05 16.61 -1.38
N PRO A 53 -9.35 16.08 -2.42
CA PRO A 53 -7.95 15.68 -2.32
C PRO A 53 -6.96 16.72 -1.81
N GLU A 54 -7.08 17.98 -2.23
CA GLU A 54 -6.18 19.04 -1.78
C GLU A 54 -6.39 19.33 -0.29
N TYR A 55 -7.65 19.44 0.15
CA TYR A 55 -8.01 19.65 1.55
C TYR A 55 -7.64 18.44 2.43
N LEU A 56 -7.86 17.23 1.93
CA LEU A 56 -7.48 15.98 2.61
C LEU A 56 -5.98 15.92 2.88
N SER A 57 -5.17 16.27 1.88
CA SER A 57 -3.71 16.33 2.02
C SER A 57 -3.26 17.42 3.00
N HIS A 58 -3.96 18.55 3.04
CA HIS A 58 -3.72 19.62 4.01
C HIS A 58 -3.98 19.14 5.45
N LEU A 59 -5.16 18.58 5.75
CA LEU A 59 -5.50 18.08 7.08
C LEU A 59 -4.57 16.95 7.52
N THR A 60 -4.22 16.05 6.60
CA THR A 60 -3.26 14.97 6.86
C THR A 60 -1.89 15.53 7.25
N ARG A 61 -1.43 16.59 6.58
CA ARG A 61 -0.16 17.24 6.90
C ARG A 61 -0.17 17.83 8.30
N GLU A 62 -1.24 18.52 8.69
CA GLU A 62 -1.37 19.09 10.04
C GLU A 62 -1.35 17.99 11.11
N LEU A 63 -2.12 16.92 10.91
CA LEU A 63 -2.10 15.75 11.81
C LEU A 63 -0.69 15.18 11.96
N LEU A 64 0.02 14.96 10.85
CA LEU A 64 1.35 14.37 10.88
C LEU A 64 2.39 15.31 11.48
N LYS A 65 2.26 16.65 11.33
CA LYS A 65 3.11 17.62 12.04
C LYS A 65 2.97 17.50 13.56
N HIS A 66 1.75 17.32 14.07
CA HIS A 66 1.52 17.10 15.49
C HIS A 66 2.11 15.76 15.95
N ILE A 67 1.86 14.68 15.21
CA ILE A 67 2.42 13.36 15.54
C ILE A 67 3.95 13.40 15.57
N ASP A 68 4.60 13.93 14.54
CA ASP A 68 6.05 13.96 14.42
C ASP A 68 6.72 14.84 15.48
N SER A 69 6.01 15.84 16.03
CA SER A 69 6.52 16.72 17.09
C SER A 69 6.24 16.22 18.50
N MET A 70 5.19 15.43 18.70
CA MET A 70 4.71 15.04 20.03
C MET A 70 4.90 13.56 20.37
N VAL A 71 5.20 12.71 19.39
CA VAL A 71 5.30 11.25 19.54
C VAL A 71 6.73 10.81 19.26
N ASP A 72 7.27 9.95 20.13
CA ASP A 72 8.57 9.34 19.91
C ASP A 72 8.61 8.60 18.54
N PRO A 73 9.66 8.79 17.72
CA PRO A 73 9.72 8.19 16.39
C PRO A 73 9.60 6.66 16.37
N HIS A 74 10.06 5.96 17.42
CA HIS A 74 9.90 4.51 17.51
C HIS A 74 8.44 4.12 17.74
N VAL A 75 7.75 4.84 18.62
CA VAL A 75 6.31 4.64 18.90
C VAL A 75 5.47 4.99 17.67
N SER A 76 5.79 6.11 17.00
CA SER A 76 5.16 6.50 15.74
C SER A 76 5.33 5.41 14.69
N ARG A 77 6.54 4.85 14.54
CA ARG A 77 6.76 3.72 13.63
C ARG A 77 5.91 2.51 13.98
N THR A 78 5.73 2.16 15.25
CA THR A 78 4.84 1.03 15.63
C THR A 78 3.36 1.29 15.32
N ILE A 79 2.90 2.52 15.44
CA ILE A 79 1.53 2.91 15.05
C ILE A 79 1.40 2.80 13.54
N PHE A 80 2.31 3.41 12.76
CA PHE A 80 2.17 3.48 11.32
C PHE A 80 2.62 2.23 10.56
N CYS A 81 3.37 1.29 11.17
CA CYS A 81 3.86 0.10 10.45
C CYS A 81 2.76 -0.91 10.10
N ARG A 82 1.59 -0.81 10.73
CA ARG A 82 0.42 -1.62 10.38
C ARG A 82 -0.36 -0.99 9.24
N VAL A 83 -0.91 -1.85 8.39
CA VAL A 83 -1.77 -1.44 7.29
C VAL A 83 -2.95 -0.64 7.81
N LYS A 84 -3.11 0.59 7.32
CA LYS A 84 -4.19 1.48 7.76
C LYS A 84 -5.54 1.13 7.14
N HIS A 85 -5.54 0.21 6.19
CA HIS A 85 -6.77 -0.35 5.67
C HIS A 85 -7.45 -1.34 6.64
N GLY A 86 -7.02 -1.45 7.91
CA GLY A 86 -7.69 -2.32 8.89
C GLY A 86 -7.64 -3.83 8.57
N LEU A 87 -6.82 -4.23 7.59
CA LEU A 87 -6.71 -5.62 7.15
C LEU A 87 -6.08 -6.49 8.24
N LYS A 88 -6.61 -7.70 8.39
CA LYS A 88 -6.22 -8.68 9.40
C LYS A 88 -5.49 -9.84 8.75
N HIS A 89 -4.65 -10.53 9.50
CA HIS A 89 -4.01 -11.77 9.02
C HIS A 89 -5.03 -12.83 8.57
N SER A 90 -6.22 -12.85 9.18
CA SER A 90 -7.31 -13.75 8.81
C SER A 90 -7.80 -13.56 7.37
N ASP A 91 -7.70 -12.34 6.83
CA ASP A 91 -8.13 -12.01 5.46
C ASP A 91 -7.19 -12.63 4.42
N PHE A 92 -5.99 -13.03 4.86
CA PHE A 92 -4.95 -13.68 4.06
C PHE A 92 -4.72 -15.14 4.46
N ARG A 93 -5.69 -15.80 5.10
CA ARG A 93 -5.57 -17.22 5.47
C ARG A 93 -5.22 -18.12 4.27
N TRP A 94 -5.79 -17.79 3.10
CA TRP A 94 -5.49 -18.48 1.84
C TRP A 94 -3.99 -18.41 1.49
N ALA A 95 -3.30 -17.30 1.81
CA ALA A 95 -1.89 -17.14 1.51
C ALA A 95 -1.04 -18.14 2.31
N ARG A 96 -1.38 -18.35 3.59
CA ARG A 96 -0.76 -19.39 4.43
C ARG A 96 -0.96 -20.78 3.86
N GLU A 97 -2.19 -21.11 3.48
CA GLU A 97 -2.53 -22.41 2.91
C GLU A 97 -1.78 -22.69 1.62
N GLN A 98 -1.57 -21.67 0.78
CA GLN A 98 -0.77 -21.79 -0.44
C GLN A 98 0.71 -21.92 -0.11
N PHE A 99 1.25 -21.07 0.78
CA PHE A 99 2.65 -21.17 1.21
C PHE A 99 3.00 -22.57 1.73
N LEU A 100 2.14 -23.18 2.56
CA LEU A 100 2.36 -24.53 3.09
C LEU A 100 2.39 -25.62 2.02
N LYS A 101 1.76 -25.43 0.85
CA LYS A 101 1.83 -26.37 -0.28
C LYS A 101 3.18 -26.32 -0.98
N TYR A 102 3.77 -25.14 -1.09
CA TYR A 102 5.12 -24.96 -1.63
C TYR A 102 6.18 -25.34 -0.61
N ASN A 103 5.95 -25.00 0.67
CA ASN A 103 6.85 -25.19 1.81
C ASN A 103 8.29 -24.69 1.55
N ASP A 104 8.40 -23.67 0.71
CA ASP A 104 9.65 -23.04 0.31
C ASP A 104 9.34 -21.62 -0.17
N ILE A 105 10.04 -20.64 0.41
CA ILE A 105 9.78 -19.22 0.17
C ILE A 105 10.14 -18.80 -1.24
N ASP A 106 11.19 -19.38 -1.82
CA ASP A 106 11.67 -19.03 -3.15
C ASP A 106 10.74 -19.61 -4.22
N SER A 107 10.28 -20.84 -4.04
CA SER A 107 9.25 -21.48 -4.87
C SER A 107 7.91 -20.74 -4.79
N PHE A 108 7.49 -20.30 -3.61
CA PHE A 108 6.27 -19.51 -3.43
C PHE A 108 6.36 -18.14 -4.11
N CYS A 109 7.48 -17.42 -3.94
CA CYS A 109 7.76 -16.18 -4.66
C CYS A 109 7.71 -16.37 -6.18
N ALA A 110 8.37 -17.42 -6.69
CA ALA A 110 8.42 -17.72 -8.13
C ALA A 110 7.02 -18.00 -8.70
N ALA A 111 6.19 -18.74 -7.95
CA ALA A 111 4.80 -18.98 -8.34
C ALA A 111 3.97 -17.69 -8.39
N MET A 112 4.09 -16.82 -7.38
CA MET A 112 3.35 -15.54 -7.34
C MET A 112 3.77 -14.64 -8.49
N ARG A 113 5.07 -14.62 -8.77
CA ARG A 113 5.63 -13.88 -9.89
C ARG A 113 5.10 -14.39 -11.22
N SER A 114 5.07 -15.70 -11.43
CA SER A 114 4.56 -16.31 -12.66
C SER A 114 3.09 -15.96 -12.87
N GLU A 115 2.24 -16.13 -11.85
CA GLU A 115 0.81 -15.81 -11.96
C GLU A 115 0.58 -14.32 -12.21
N THR A 116 1.35 -13.44 -11.56
CA THR A 116 1.32 -12.00 -11.82
C THR A 116 1.63 -11.70 -13.29
N LEU A 117 2.72 -12.25 -13.82
CA LEU A 117 3.13 -12.03 -15.22
C LEU A 117 2.08 -12.56 -16.21
N ASP A 118 1.50 -13.72 -15.94
CA ASP A 118 0.43 -14.30 -16.76
C ASP A 118 -0.82 -13.43 -16.76
N LYS A 119 -1.21 -12.88 -15.60
CA LYS A 119 -2.33 -11.94 -15.47
C LYS A 119 -2.07 -10.68 -16.29
N PHE A 120 -0.92 -10.03 -16.13
CA PHE A 120 -0.58 -8.83 -16.92
C PHE A 120 -0.52 -9.10 -18.43
N ALA A 121 0.05 -10.24 -18.85
CA ALA A 121 0.10 -10.62 -20.25
C ALA A 121 -1.30 -10.86 -20.83
N LEU A 122 -2.20 -11.50 -20.07
CA LEU A 122 -3.59 -11.68 -20.47
C LEU A 122 -4.32 -10.34 -20.57
N THR A 123 -4.21 -9.48 -19.55
CA THR A 123 -4.83 -8.15 -19.52
C THR A 123 -4.39 -7.29 -20.70
N ALA A 124 -3.09 -7.29 -21.02
CA ALA A 124 -2.56 -6.60 -22.20
C ALA A 124 -3.15 -7.14 -23.51
N LYS A 125 -3.24 -8.47 -23.64
CA LYS A 125 -3.79 -9.13 -24.83
C LYS A 125 -5.28 -8.85 -25.03
N THR A 126 -6.06 -8.79 -23.95
CA THR A 126 -7.51 -8.60 -24.02
C THR A 126 -7.94 -7.14 -24.04
N GLY A 127 -7.01 -6.20 -23.80
CA GLY A 127 -7.34 -4.79 -23.61
C GLY A 127 -8.13 -4.52 -22.33
N ALA A 128 -8.09 -5.45 -21.36
CA ALA A 128 -8.72 -5.27 -20.07
C ALA A 128 -7.93 -4.30 -19.19
N PHE A 129 -8.50 -3.97 -18.03
CA PHE A 129 -7.88 -3.09 -17.05
C PHE A 129 -7.37 -3.89 -15.84
N TYR A 130 -6.23 -3.50 -15.31
CA TYR A 130 -5.71 -3.97 -14.02
C TYR A 130 -6.05 -2.94 -12.95
N HIS A 131 -7.03 -3.25 -12.09
CA HIS A 131 -7.58 -2.31 -11.08
C HIS A 131 -7.88 -0.91 -11.67
N GLY A 132 -8.59 -0.88 -12.81
CA GLY A 132 -8.97 0.37 -13.48
C GLY A 132 -7.85 1.03 -14.29
N GLN A 133 -6.65 0.47 -14.35
CA GLN A 133 -5.55 0.97 -15.18
C GLN A 133 -5.38 0.16 -16.48
N PRO A 134 -5.21 0.79 -17.64
CA PRO A 134 -4.93 0.08 -18.89
C PRO A 134 -3.53 -0.55 -18.84
N VAL A 135 -3.40 -1.76 -19.41
CA VAL A 135 -2.12 -2.45 -19.54
C VAL A 135 -1.73 -2.50 -21.02
N ASP A 136 -0.66 -1.79 -21.37
CA ASP A 136 -0.05 -1.84 -22.71
C ASP A 136 1.31 -2.55 -22.66
N ASP A 137 2.00 -2.63 -23.80
CA ASP A 137 3.32 -3.26 -23.90
C ASP A 137 4.37 -2.57 -23.02
N SER A 138 4.26 -1.26 -22.78
CA SER A 138 5.18 -0.52 -21.93
C SER A 138 5.00 -0.90 -20.46
N VAL A 139 3.75 -1.06 -20.01
CA VAL A 139 3.40 -1.57 -18.69
C VAL A 139 3.84 -3.02 -18.54
N LEU A 140 3.58 -3.87 -19.53
CA LEU A 140 3.97 -5.28 -19.49
C LEU A 140 5.50 -5.45 -19.39
N ARG A 141 6.26 -4.66 -20.16
CA ARG A 141 7.72 -4.63 -20.06
C ARG A 141 8.18 -4.16 -18.69
N PHE A 142 7.63 -3.06 -18.17
CA PHE A 142 7.94 -2.58 -16.83
C PHE A 142 7.71 -3.67 -15.78
N VAL A 143 6.54 -4.31 -15.80
CA VAL A 143 6.21 -5.39 -14.87
C VAL A 143 7.23 -6.52 -14.95
N ARG A 144 7.65 -6.94 -16.15
CA ARG A 144 8.66 -8.00 -16.37
C ARG A 144 10.04 -7.64 -15.83
N GLU A 145 10.45 -6.39 -15.97
CA GLU A 145 11.77 -5.89 -15.56
C GLU A 145 11.87 -5.57 -14.06
N GLN A 146 10.74 -5.47 -13.35
CA GLN A 146 10.70 -5.19 -11.90
C GLN A 146 10.48 -6.48 -11.08
N PRO A 147 11.54 -7.11 -10.54
CA PRO A 147 11.42 -8.38 -9.80
C PRO A 147 10.68 -8.24 -8.47
N TYR A 148 10.68 -7.05 -7.86
CA TYR A 148 10.05 -6.78 -6.57
C TYR A 148 8.62 -6.25 -6.67
N LEU A 149 8.01 -6.24 -7.86
CA LEU A 149 6.67 -5.65 -8.03
C LEU A 149 5.58 -6.43 -7.27
N LEU A 150 4.62 -5.70 -6.71
CA LEU A 150 3.44 -6.17 -5.96
C LEU A 150 3.81 -6.93 -4.67
N TYR A 151 3.77 -8.25 -4.73
CA TYR A 151 4.05 -9.13 -3.60
C TYR A 151 5.54 -9.37 -3.40
N GLY A 152 6.38 -8.88 -4.32
CA GLY A 152 7.82 -8.85 -4.12
C GLY A 152 8.53 -10.16 -4.38
N ALA A 153 9.77 -10.21 -3.94
CA ALA A 153 10.65 -11.37 -3.99
C ALA A 153 11.59 -11.38 -2.79
N ARG A 154 12.15 -12.54 -2.48
CA ARG A 154 13.17 -12.67 -1.45
C ARG A 154 14.45 -11.93 -1.84
N ASP A 155 14.94 -11.10 -0.94
CA ASP A 155 16.27 -10.51 -0.98
C ASP A 155 17.02 -10.92 0.30
N ARG A 156 17.85 -11.96 0.19
CA ARG A 156 18.60 -12.55 1.31
C ARG A 156 17.69 -12.99 2.46
N ASN A 157 17.62 -12.21 3.54
CA ASN A 157 16.85 -12.46 4.75
C ASN A 157 15.60 -11.58 4.86
N THR A 158 15.25 -10.84 3.81
CA THR A 158 14.04 -10.01 3.76
C THR A 158 13.20 -10.37 2.53
N ILE A 159 11.93 -9.95 2.57
CA ILE A 159 11.13 -9.82 1.36
C ILE A 159 11.10 -8.35 0.98
N ALA A 160 11.53 -8.05 -0.25
CA ALA A 160 11.46 -6.72 -0.82
C ALA A 160 10.29 -6.64 -1.79
N ALA A 161 9.46 -5.60 -1.65
CA ALA A 161 8.29 -5.38 -2.46
C ALA A 161 8.11 -3.89 -2.81
N ILE A 162 7.59 -3.63 -4.00
CA ILE A 162 7.21 -2.29 -4.46
C ILE A 162 5.80 -2.35 -5.06
N ALA A 163 4.97 -1.35 -4.80
CA ALA A 163 3.69 -1.24 -5.48
C ALA A 163 3.88 -0.95 -6.98
N ILE A 164 2.95 -1.42 -7.80
CA ILE A 164 2.80 -0.86 -9.14
C ILE A 164 2.34 0.60 -9.01
N PRO A 165 2.80 1.56 -9.82
CA PRO A 165 2.30 2.92 -9.79
C PRO A 165 0.76 3.00 -9.93
N CYS A 166 0.12 3.99 -9.30
CA CYS A 166 -1.34 4.19 -9.39
C CYS A 166 -1.79 4.67 -10.77
N GLU A 167 -0.89 5.29 -11.54
CA GLU A 167 -1.10 5.67 -12.94
C GLU A 167 0.12 5.26 -13.78
N THR A 168 0.29 3.94 -13.96
CA THR A 168 1.52 3.33 -14.50
C THR A 168 1.97 3.92 -15.83
N GLN A 169 1.06 4.10 -16.78
CA GLN A 169 1.41 4.67 -18.07
C GLN A 169 1.91 6.12 -17.97
N LYS A 170 1.30 6.93 -17.10
CA LYS A 170 1.75 8.32 -16.87
C LYS A 170 3.09 8.33 -16.15
N TYR A 171 3.25 7.49 -15.13
CA TYR A 171 4.52 7.30 -14.42
C TYR A 171 5.69 6.95 -15.38
N LEU A 172 5.45 6.05 -16.33
CA LEU A 172 6.48 5.61 -17.28
C LEU A 172 6.88 6.70 -18.27
N ARG A 173 5.93 7.56 -18.68
CA ARG A 173 6.18 8.67 -19.63
C ARG A 173 6.70 9.94 -18.96
N GLU A 174 6.51 10.07 -17.66
CA GLU A 174 6.86 11.29 -16.92
C GLU A 174 8.36 11.39 -16.63
N SER A 175 8.88 12.60 -16.85
CA SER A 175 10.27 13.00 -16.64
C SER A 175 10.42 13.95 -15.45
N ASP A 176 9.40 14.74 -15.14
CA ASP A 176 9.38 15.59 -13.96
C ASP A 176 9.36 14.72 -12.69
N PRO A 177 10.34 14.83 -11.78
CA PRO A 177 10.47 13.94 -10.65
C PRO A 177 9.31 14.08 -9.64
N VAL A 178 8.66 15.24 -9.57
CA VAL A 178 7.53 15.48 -8.66
C VAL A 178 6.28 14.81 -9.22
N LYS A 179 5.96 15.06 -10.49
CA LYS A 179 4.83 14.41 -11.17
C LYS A 179 5.01 12.90 -11.26
N LYS A 180 6.24 12.43 -11.43
CA LYS A 180 6.54 10.99 -11.43
C LYS A 180 6.19 10.36 -10.09
N LYS A 181 6.54 10.98 -8.96
CA LYS A 181 6.11 10.51 -7.62
C LYS A 181 4.58 10.57 -7.48
N TYR A 182 3.95 11.61 -8.00
CA TYR A 182 2.50 11.75 -8.00
C TYR A 182 1.80 10.58 -8.71
N TYR A 183 2.28 10.17 -9.89
CA TYR A 183 1.75 9.01 -10.61
C TYR A 183 2.10 7.65 -10.00
N ALA A 184 3.03 7.62 -9.04
CA ALA A 184 3.37 6.41 -8.29
C ALA A 184 2.54 6.22 -7.02
N CYS A 185 2.19 7.31 -6.34
CA CYS A 185 1.56 7.26 -5.02
C CYS A 185 0.07 6.85 -5.08
N HIS A 186 -0.30 5.76 -4.39
CA HIS A 186 -1.70 5.33 -4.26
C HIS A 186 -2.46 6.03 -3.14
N CYS A 187 -1.77 6.57 -2.14
CA CYS A 187 -2.41 7.04 -0.92
C CYS A 187 -3.07 8.41 -1.14
N GLN A 188 -4.39 8.46 -1.10
CA GLN A 188 -5.16 9.71 -1.27
C GLN A 188 -4.79 10.79 -0.23
N PHE A 189 -4.43 10.37 0.99
CA PHE A 189 -4.02 11.26 2.07
C PHE A 189 -2.66 11.97 1.84
N ALA A 190 -1.82 11.45 0.94
CA ALA A 190 -0.48 11.99 0.71
C ALA A 190 -0.26 12.47 -0.72
N ARG A 191 -0.96 11.87 -1.69
CA ARG A 191 -0.66 12.02 -3.11
C ARG A 191 -0.75 13.47 -3.58
N GLU A 192 -1.84 14.16 -3.25
CA GLU A 192 -2.08 15.53 -3.72
C GLU A 192 -1.07 16.51 -3.10
N SER A 193 -0.63 16.25 -1.87
CA SER A 193 0.43 17.04 -1.22
C SER A 193 1.71 17.18 -2.05
N LEU A 194 2.01 16.24 -2.95
CA LEU A 194 3.19 16.30 -3.81
C LEU A 194 3.16 17.48 -4.79
N LEU A 195 1.97 17.98 -5.14
CA LEU A 195 1.79 19.09 -6.07
C LEU A 195 1.55 20.43 -5.37
N GLN A 196 1.34 20.42 -4.05
CA GLN A 196 0.98 21.59 -3.27
C GLN A 196 2.20 22.44 -2.87
N LYS A 197 2.02 23.76 -2.92
CA LYS A 197 3.06 24.72 -2.47
C LYS A 197 3.31 24.67 -0.96
N GLU A 198 2.35 24.19 -0.19
CA GLU A 198 2.45 24.02 1.26
C GLU A 198 3.51 22.96 1.67
N GLY A 199 3.93 22.11 0.72
CA GLY A 199 4.93 21.06 0.93
C GLY A 199 4.29 19.67 0.86
N THR A 200 5.02 18.65 1.31
CA THR A 200 4.55 17.24 1.28
C THR A 200 4.12 16.74 2.66
N VAL A 201 3.17 15.81 2.71
CA VAL A 201 2.85 15.08 3.94
C VAL A 201 4.09 14.32 4.41
N SER A 202 4.24 14.19 5.73
CA SER A 202 5.36 13.46 6.33
C SER A 202 5.43 12.02 5.85
N THR A 203 6.65 11.53 5.63
CA THR A 203 6.91 10.13 5.27
C THR A 203 6.57 9.15 6.39
N THR A 204 6.30 9.62 7.60
CA THR A 204 5.76 8.80 8.70
C THR A 204 4.53 8.03 8.26
N LEU A 205 3.63 8.65 7.50
CA LEU A 205 2.43 8.01 6.95
C LEU A 205 2.77 6.83 6.02
N CYS A 206 3.87 6.93 5.27
CA CYS A 206 4.30 5.92 4.31
C CYS A 206 4.83 4.63 4.97
N ASN A 207 4.96 4.60 6.31
CA ASN A 207 5.25 3.38 7.03
C ASN A 207 4.08 2.37 6.99
N CYS A 208 2.91 2.73 6.44
CA CYS A 208 1.69 1.90 6.34
C CYS A 208 1.81 0.61 5.50
N SER A 209 3.03 0.23 5.13
CA SER A 209 3.38 -1.10 4.62
C SER A 209 2.79 -1.48 3.27
N LEU A 210 2.73 -0.50 2.35
CA LEU A 210 2.26 -0.66 0.98
C LEU A 210 0.84 -1.23 0.89
N GLY A 211 -0.05 -0.78 1.79
CA GLY A 211 -1.41 -1.32 1.85
C GLY A 211 -1.36 -2.75 2.38
N HIS A 212 -1.62 -3.74 1.53
CA HIS A 212 -1.78 -5.14 1.96
C HIS A 212 -0.48 -5.97 2.01
N THR A 213 0.62 -5.51 1.41
CA THR A 213 1.77 -6.40 1.15
C THR A 213 2.38 -6.99 2.42
N LYS A 214 2.57 -6.20 3.47
CA LYS A 214 3.16 -6.72 4.72
C LYS A 214 2.22 -7.68 5.45
N VAL A 215 0.95 -7.33 5.62
CA VAL A 215 -0.03 -8.18 6.31
C VAL A 215 -0.21 -9.51 5.58
N PHE A 216 -0.12 -9.50 4.24
CA PHE A 216 -0.06 -10.71 3.42
C PHE A 216 1.12 -11.61 3.81
N TRP A 217 2.34 -11.06 3.87
CA TRP A 217 3.53 -11.84 4.18
C TRP A 217 3.57 -12.34 5.62
N GLU A 218 3.08 -11.53 6.56
CA GLU A 218 2.93 -11.95 7.96
C GLU A 218 1.90 -13.06 8.15
N ALA A 219 0.87 -13.11 7.31
CA ALA A 219 -0.09 -14.22 7.33
C ALA A 219 0.48 -15.47 6.64
N ALA A 220 1.25 -15.29 5.56
CA ALA A 220 1.80 -16.40 4.79
C ALA A 220 2.89 -17.18 5.54
N LEU A 221 3.79 -16.49 6.24
CA LEU A 221 4.97 -17.05 6.92
C LEU A 221 4.73 -17.37 8.39
#